data_AF-A0A433N3P9-F1
#
_entry.id   AF-A0A433N3P9-F1
#
_cell.length_a   1.000
_cell.length_b   1.000
_cell.length_c   1.000
_cell.angle_alpha   90.00
_cell.angle_beta   90.00
_cell.angle_gamma   90.00
#
_symmetry.space_group_name_H-M   'P 1'
#
loop_
_entity.id
_entity.type
_entity.pdbx_description
1 polymer ?
#
loop_
_entity_poly.entity_id
_entity_poly.type
_entity_poly.pdbx_seq_one_letter_code
_entity_poly.pdbx_strand_id
1 'polypeptide(L)'
;MKNYFKDEVEFLSGIGVVYTEFIGEVATRQINILAGEYFASSSLHDRNEKIGYFLYDGKKSDLDLSNAIKIKSDEFEKEWLSALNINNLTNDIVYKKGDASEPMISPVMIIHIVNNLGKWGKGFVLSLSKKYPTCKMEYLNLYKKETKPNLGYIQIINVDNDNKIYVANMFAQDGIKKNSSDNKIYLSYEALSDCLAKVADYCLANRILSVQMPLIGSGLAGGDWNEIKEIIKNELCYKNIKCYVIVLD
;
A
#
# COMPACT_ATOMS: atom_id res chain seq x y z
N MET A 1 12.42 -8.28 -4.86
CA MET A 1 12.22 -8.12 -6.32
C MET A 1 10.93 -8.81 -6.70
N LYS A 2 10.11 -8.19 -7.55
CA LYS A 2 8.84 -8.77 -8.02
C LYS A 2 9.07 -9.79 -9.13
N ASN A 3 8.30 -10.87 -9.12
CA ASN A 3 8.26 -11.84 -10.22
C ASN A 3 6.81 -12.17 -10.54
N TYR A 4 6.54 -12.49 -11.80
CA TYR A 4 5.20 -12.78 -12.28
C TYR A 4 5.25 -14.10 -13.04
N PHE A 5 4.28 -14.96 -12.79
CA PHE A 5 4.18 -16.26 -13.45
C PHE A 5 2.76 -16.47 -13.97
N LYS A 6 2.66 -17.16 -15.09
CA LYS A 6 1.43 -17.70 -15.66
C LYS A 6 1.54 -19.21 -15.67
N ASP A 7 0.51 -19.91 -15.23
CA ASP A 7 0.48 -21.37 -15.20
C ASP A 7 -0.90 -21.92 -15.55
N GLU A 8 -0.94 -23.14 -16.06
CA GLU A 8 -2.18 -23.92 -16.25
C GLU A 8 -2.34 -24.85 -15.05
N VAL A 9 -3.50 -24.78 -14.39
CA VAL A 9 -3.74 -25.53 -13.15
C VAL A 9 -5.10 -26.22 -13.19
N GLU A 10 -5.21 -27.31 -12.44
CA GLU A 10 -6.48 -27.98 -12.18
C GLU A 10 -7.15 -27.38 -10.94
N PHE A 11 -8.25 -26.66 -11.15
CA PHE A 11 -9.12 -26.17 -10.07
C PHE A 11 -10.18 -27.22 -9.69
N LEU A 12 -10.92 -26.98 -8.61
CA LEU A 12 -11.99 -27.88 -8.13
C LEU A 12 -13.06 -28.18 -9.19
N SER A 13 -13.30 -27.25 -10.12
CA SER A 13 -14.30 -27.36 -11.19
C SER A 13 -13.72 -27.49 -12.60
N GLY A 14 -12.42 -27.77 -12.74
CA GLY A 14 -11.77 -28.03 -14.03
C GLY A 14 -10.47 -27.27 -14.26
N ILE A 15 -9.90 -27.43 -15.45
CA ILE A 15 -8.62 -26.81 -15.83
C ILE A 15 -8.83 -25.32 -16.15
N GLY A 16 -7.92 -24.49 -15.65
CA GLY A 16 -7.87 -23.07 -15.97
C GLY A 16 -6.47 -22.50 -15.85
N VAL A 17 -6.38 -21.17 -15.82
CA VAL A 17 -5.11 -20.45 -15.84
C VAL A 17 -4.96 -19.60 -14.59
N VAL A 18 -3.76 -19.58 -14.02
CA VAL A 18 -3.39 -18.73 -12.89
C VAL A 18 -2.30 -17.76 -13.30
N TYR A 19 -2.44 -16.51 -12.88
CA TYR A 19 -1.38 -15.50 -12.91
C TYR A 19 -1.05 -15.13 -11.48
N THR A 20 0.23 -15.19 -11.10
CA THR A 20 0.67 -14.90 -9.72
C THR A 20 1.79 -13.88 -9.71
N GLU A 21 1.60 -12.79 -8.96
CA GLU A 21 2.65 -11.87 -8.55
C GLU A 21 3.28 -12.39 -7.24
N PHE A 22 4.62 -12.44 -7.22
CA PHE A 22 5.40 -12.72 -6.02
C PHE A 22 6.29 -11.54 -5.65
N ILE A 23 6.31 -11.18 -4.37
CA ILE A 23 7.37 -10.35 -3.77
C ILE A 23 8.28 -11.27 -2.95
N GLY A 24 9.47 -11.56 -3.48
CA GLY A 24 10.33 -12.58 -2.89
C GLY A 24 9.66 -13.95 -2.95
N GLU A 25 9.40 -14.55 -1.79
CA GLU A 25 8.78 -15.87 -1.66
C GLU A 25 7.26 -15.82 -1.44
N VAL A 26 6.68 -14.63 -1.29
CA VAL A 26 5.28 -14.43 -0.92
C VAL A 26 4.45 -14.09 -2.16
N ALA A 27 3.40 -14.87 -2.45
CA ALA A 27 2.41 -14.50 -3.46
C ALA A 27 1.60 -13.30 -2.96
N THR A 28 1.55 -12.20 -3.69
CA THR A 28 0.94 -10.93 -3.25
C THR A 28 -0.38 -10.62 -3.95
N ARG A 29 -0.50 -11.00 -5.22
CA ARG A 29 -1.71 -10.87 -6.02
C ARG A 29 -1.83 -12.10 -6.91
N GLN A 30 -3.05 -12.57 -7.11
CA GLN A 30 -3.32 -13.71 -7.97
C GLN A 30 -4.60 -13.49 -8.76
N ILE A 31 -4.59 -13.92 -10.02
CA ILE A 31 -5.73 -13.90 -10.93
C ILE A 31 -5.95 -15.33 -11.38
N ASN A 32 -7.14 -15.85 -11.13
CA ASN A 32 -7.54 -17.19 -11.54
C ASN A 32 -8.60 -17.05 -12.63
N ILE A 33 -8.41 -17.76 -13.74
CA ILE A 33 -9.33 -17.73 -14.88
C ILE A 33 -9.84 -19.14 -15.11
N LEU A 34 -11.16 -19.34 -15.00
CA LEU A 34 -11.82 -20.63 -15.23
C LEU A 34 -13.07 -20.42 -16.08
N ALA A 35 -13.13 -21.08 -17.25
CA ALA A 35 -14.27 -20.98 -18.18
C ALA A 35 -14.70 -19.54 -18.53
N GLY A 36 -13.73 -18.62 -18.63
CA GLY A 36 -13.96 -17.20 -18.93
C GLY A 36 -14.33 -16.32 -17.73
N GLU A 37 -14.50 -16.90 -16.54
CA GLU A 37 -14.70 -16.15 -15.29
C GLU A 37 -13.35 -15.78 -14.67
N TYR A 38 -13.27 -14.58 -14.07
CA TYR A 38 -12.05 -14.04 -13.48
C TYR A 38 -12.20 -13.90 -11.96
N PHE A 39 -11.24 -14.43 -11.21
CA PHE A 39 -11.16 -14.33 -9.76
C PHE A 39 -9.81 -13.75 -9.35
N ALA A 40 -9.77 -12.43 -9.16
CA ALA A 40 -8.56 -11.71 -8.78
C ALA A 40 -8.61 -11.29 -7.31
N SER A 41 -7.54 -11.55 -6.56
CA SER A 41 -7.45 -11.13 -5.16
C SER A 41 -6.02 -10.91 -4.67
N SER A 42 -5.93 -10.11 -3.61
CA SER A 42 -4.74 -9.90 -2.77
C SER A 42 -4.93 -10.48 -1.35
N SER A 43 -6.07 -11.15 -1.10
CA SER A 43 -6.53 -11.62 0.20
C SER A 43 -6.50 -13.14 0.28
N LEU A 44 -5.98 -13.66 1.40
CA LEU A 44 -5.99 -15.09 1.71
C LEU A 44 -7.38 -15.59 2.16
N HIS A 45 -8.34 -14.69 2.36
CA HIS A 45 -9.68 -15.03 2.84
C HIS A 45 -10.71 -15.13 1.71
N ASP A 46 -10.35 -14.67 0.51
CA ASP A 46 -11.26 -14.69 -0.64
C ASP A 46 -11.26 -16.10 -1.23
N ARG A 47 -12.45 -16.68 -1.35
CA ARG A 47 -12.65 -18.03 -1.89
C ARG A 47 -14.01 -18.21 -2.53
N ASN A 48 -14.14 -19.24 -3.35
CA ASN A 48 -15.41 -19.75 -3.81
C ASN A 48 -15.38 -21.28 -3.95
N GLU A 49 -16.49 -21.86 -4.38
CA GLU A 49 -16.65 -23.31 -4.55
C GLU A 49 -15.98 -23.84 -5.83
N LYS A 50 -15.76 -22.98 -6.84
CA LYS A 50 -15.22 -23.38 -8.15
C LYS A 50 -13.70 -23.55 -8.16
N ILE A 51 -12.98 -22.64 -7.48
CA ILE A 51 -11.52 -22.58 -7.51
C ILE A 51 -10.86 -22.70 -6.13
N GLY A 52 -11.64 -22.67 -5.04
CA GLY A 52 -11.09 -22.63 -3.69
C GLY A 52 -10.61 -21.23 -3.32
N TYR A 53 -9.45 -21.12 -2.69
CA TYR A 53 -8.85 -19.84 -2.30
C TYR A 53 -8.27 -19.11 -3.50
N PHE A 54 -8.46 -17.79 -3.54
CA PHE A 54 -8.06 -16.97 -4.70
C PHE A 54 -6.58 -16.63 -4.70
N LEU A 55 -5.91 -16.73 -3.55
CA LEU A 55 -4.50 -16.40 -3.39
C LEU A 55 -3.76 -17.56 -2.71
N TYR A 56 -2.63 -17.97 -3.30
CA TYR A 56 -1.72 -18.94 -2.71
C TYR A 56 -1.08 -18.41 -1.41
N ASP A 57 -1.09 -19.23 -0.35
CA ASP A 57 -0.61 -18.87 0.99
C ASP A 57 0.78 -19.42 1.32
N GLY A 58 1.28 -20.38 0.55
CA GLY A 58 2.60 -20.98 0.71
C GLY A 58 3.75 -20.14 0.15
N LYS A 59 4.97 -20.68 0.22
CA LYS A 59 6.15 -20.04 -0.37
C LYS A 59 6.29 -20.39 -1.84
N LYS A 60 6.85 -19.46 -2.61
CA LYS A 60 7.22 -19.68 -4.00
C LYS A 60 8.16 -20.90 -4.16
N SER A 61 9.11 -21.09 -3.24
CA SER A 61 10.02 -22.25 -3.22
C SER A 61 9.34 -23.60 -3.11
N ASP A 62 8.11 -23.61 -2.57
CA ASP A 62 7.35 -24.81 -2.30
C ASP A 62 6.41 -25.14 -3.47
N LEU A 63 6.28 -24.23 -4.44
CA LEU A 63 5.43 -24.37 -5.61
C LEU A 63 6.23 -24.97 -6.78
N ASP A 64 5.70 -26.03 -7.40
CA ASP A 64 6.27 -26.56 -8.63
C ASP A 64 5.96 -25.61 -9.79
N LEU A 65 6.96 -24.81 -10.16
CA LEU A 65 6.89 -23.86 -11.27
C LEU A 65 7.55 -24.40 -12.55
N SER A 66 7.78 -25.72 -12.64
CA SER A 66 8.49 -26.32 -13.80
C SER A 66 7.79 -26.07 -15.13
N ASN A 67 6.46 -26.04 -15.13
CA ASN A 67 5.62 -25.77 -16.31
C ASN A 67 5.16 -24.29 -16.39
N ALA A 68 5.41 -23.49 -15.35
CA ALA A 68 4.98 -22.12 -15.29
C ALA A 68 5.84 -21.21 -16.19
N ILE A 69 5.18 -20.29 -16.89
CA ILE A 69 5.83 -19.30 -17.75
C ILE A 69 6.08 -18.04 -16.93
N LYS A 70 7.35 -17.62 -16.82
CA LYS A 70 7.67 -16.31 -16.26
C LYS A 70 7.24 -15.21 -17.24
N ILE A 71 6.38 -14.30 -16.78
CA ILE A 71 5.84 -13.20 -17.58
C ILE A 71 6.38 -11.85 -17.10
N LYS A 72 6.15 -10.81 -17.90
CA LYS A 72 6.46 -9.43 -17.53
C LYS A 72 5.36 -8.82 -16.67
N SER A 73 5.67 -7.71 -16.01
CA SER A 73 4.72 -7.00 -15.15
C SER A 73 3.54 -6.42 -15.93
N ASP A 74 3.78 -5.87 -17.12
CA ASP A 74 2.75 -5.30 -18.00
C ASP A 74 1.73 -6.35 -18.45
N GLU A 75 2.18 -7.57 -18.72
CA GLU A 75 1.30 -8.70 -19.00
C GLU A 75 0.39 -9.04 -17.80
N PHE A 76 0.94 -9.09 -16.59
CA PHE A 76 0.16 -9.32 -15.37
C PHE A 76 -0.85 -8.20 -15.13
N GLU A 77 -0.43 -6.93 -15.23
CA GLU A 77 -1.30 -5.78 -14.97
C GLU A 77 -2.46 -5.69 -15.96
N LYS A 78 -2.25 -6.10 -17.23
CA LYS A 78 -3.33 -6.17 -18.22
C LYS A 78 -4.43 -7.16 -17.81
N GLU A 79 -4.05 -8.34 -17.33
CA GLU A 79 -5.02 -9.34 -16.85
C GLU A 79 -5.66 -8.90 -15.53
N TRP A 80 -4.91 -8.25 -14.65
CA TRP A 80 -5.44 -7.69 -13.39
C TRP A 80 -6.53 -6.66 -13.67
N LEU A 81 -6.26 -5.70 -14.55
CA LEU A 81 -7.23 -4.69 -14.96
C LEU A 81 -8.47 -5.31 -15.60
N SER A 82 -8.29 -6.35 -16.42
CA SER A 82 -9.41 -7.09 -17.03
C SER A 82 -10.29 -7.73 -15.95
N ALA A 83 -9.69 -8.36 -14.94
CA ALA A 83 -10.41 -8.93 -13.80
C ALA A 83 -11.18 -7.89 -12.98
N LEU A 84 -10.59 -6.72 -12.74
CA LEU A 84 -11.26 -5.63 -12.01
C LEU A 84 -12.48 -5.10 -12.77
N ASN A 85 -12.35 -4.89 -14.08
CA ASN A 85 -13.43 -4.39 -14.94
C ASN A 85 -14.60 -5.37 -15.03
N ILE A 86 -14.32 -6.66 -15.22
CA ILE A 86 -15.36 -7.70 -15.32
C ILE A 86 -16.17 -7.80 -14.03
N ASN A 87 -15.50 -7.69 -12.88
CA ASN A 87 -16.13 -7.86 -11.58
C ASN A 87 -16.67 -6.55 -10.96
N ASN A 88 -16.53 -5.41 -11.65
CA ASN A 88 -16.83 -4.07 -11.11
C ASN A 88 -16.18 -3.82 -9.74
N LEU A 89 -14.98 -4.38 -9.51
CA LEU A 89 -14.25 -4.27 -8.25
C LEU A 89 -13.51 -2.93 -8.21
N THR A 90 -14.18 -1.87 -7.75
CA THR A 90 -13.51 -0.62 -7.41
C THR A 90 -13.57 -0.43 -5.90
N ASN A 91 -12.43 -0.62 -5.24
CA ASN A 91 -12.27 -0.14 -3.87
C ASN A 91 -12.11 1.38 -3.94
N ASP A 92 -13.03 2.14 -3.35
CA ASP A 92 -12.83 3.57 -3.14
C ASP A 92 -12.31 3.83 -1.72
N ILE A 93 -11.83 5.05 -1.51
CA ILE A 93 -11.40 5.55 -0.21
C ILE A 93 -12.61 5.73 0.70
N VAL A 94 -12.54 5.15 1.89
CA VAL A 94 -13.57 5.29 2.92
C VAL A 94 -13.21 6.44 3.86
N TYR A 95 -14.11 7.41 4.00
CA TYR A 95 -13.93 8.53 4.95
C TYR A 95 -14.55 8.19 6.30
N LYS A 96 -13.82 8.46 7.38
CA LYS A 96 -14.26 8.30 8.76
C LYS A 96 -13.85 9.49 9.61
N LYS A 97 -14.50 9.67 10.76
CA LYS A 97 -14.19 10.69 11.75
C LYS A 97 -13.31 10.10 12.86
N GLY A 98 -12.36 10.87 13.37
CA GLY A 98 -11.51 10.50 14.51
C GLY A 98 -10.06 10.94 14.38
N ASP A 99 -9.17 10.35 15.20
CA ASP A 99 -7.72 10.58 15.10
C ASP A 99 -7.07 9.48 14.25
N ALA A 100 -6.39 9.84 13.16
CA ALA A 100 -5.75 8.89 12.27
C ALA A 100 -4.60 8.07 12.92
N SER A 101 -4.13 8.46 14.12
CA SER A 101 -3.16 7.68 14.91
C SER A 101 -3.83 6.57 15.72
N GLU A 102 -5.15 6.58 15.86
CA GLU A 102 -5.94 5.53 16.49
C GLU A 102 -6.36 4.49 15.44
N PRO A 103 -5.76 3.28 15.41
CA PRO A 103 -6.06 2.28 14.40
C PRO A 103 -7.49 1.77 14.58
N MET A 104 -8.30 1.88 13.53
CA MET A 104 -9.70 1.41 13.58
C MET A 104 -9.82 -0.12 13.40
N ILE A 105 -8.85 -0.71 12.71
CA ILE A 105 -8.80 -2.14 12.38
C ILE A 105 -7.35 -2.62 12.49
N SER A 106 -7.19 -3.93 12.68
CA SER A 106 -5.90 -4.61 12.74
C SER A 106 -5.97 -5.86 11.84
N PRO A 107 -4.92 -6.19 11.07
CA PRO A 107 -3.66 -5.45 10.89
C PRO A 107 -3.85 -4.13 10.10
N VAL A 108 -3.00 -3.13 10.33
CA VAL A 108 -3.09 -1.83 9.61
C VAL A 108 -1.75 -1.12 9.43
N MET A 109 -1.61 -0.42 8.31
CA MET A 109 -0.54 0.52 8.02
C MET A 109 -1.04 1.96 8.15
N ILE A 110 -0.53 2.71 9.13
CA ILE A 110 -0.80 4.14 9.28
C ILE A 110 0.22 4.91 8.43
N ILE A 111 -0.23 5.65 7.42
CA ILE A 111 0.66 6.42 6.53
C ILE A 111 0.51 7.91 6.74
N HIS A 112 1.61 8.63 6.63
CA HIS A 112 1.63 10.09 6.60
C HIS A 112 2.86 10.62 5.85
N ILE A 113 2.80 11.89 5.48
CA ILE A 113 3.87 12.56 4.74
C ILE A 113 4.79 13.30 5.71
N VAL A 114 6.09 13.10 5.55
CA VAL A 114 7.16 13.84 6.23
C VAL A 114 7.96 14.68 5.25
N ASN A 115 8.58 15.74 5.77
CA ASN A 115 9.49 16.57 5.00
C ASN A 115 10.90 15.99 4.93
N ASN A 116 11.65 16.42 3.94
CA ASN A 116 13.06 16.08 3.75
C ASN A 116 14.04 16.90 4.64
N LEU A 117 13.57 17.73 5.58
CA LEU A 117 14.42 18.61 6.41
C LEU A 117 14.59 18.18 7.87
N GLY A 118 14.06 17.02 8.27
CA GLY A 118 14.17 16.55 9.65
C GLY A 118 13.33 17.36 10.64
N LYS A 119 12.26 18.02 10.16
CA LYS A 119 11.39 18.85 11.00
C LYS A 119 10.14 18.07 11.41
N TRP A 120 9.84 18.07 12.70
CA TRP A 120 8.72 17.30 13.26
C TRP A 120 8.08 18.08 14.42
N GLY A 121 6.92 18.70 14.19
CA GLY A 121 6.27 19.50 15.24
C GLY A 121 4.98 20.23 14.90
N LYS A 122 4.35 19.98 13.74
CA LYS A 122 3.06 20.59 13.37
C LYS A 122 2.19 19.58 12.61
N GLY A 123 0.88 19.61 12.88
CA GLY A 123 -0.09 18.72 12.24
C GLY A 123 -0.12 17.31 12.84
N PHE A 124 -0.44 16.32 12.01
CA PHE A 124 -0.69 14.92 12.40
C PHE A 124 0.42 14.30 13.26
N VAL A 125 1.67 14.68 13.00
CA VAL A 125 2.86 14.19 13.71
C VAL A 125 2.79 14.40 15.23
N LEU A 126 2.00 15.35 15.73
CA LEU A 126 1.80 15.59 17.16
C LEU A 126 0.95 14.49 17.81
N SER A 127 -0.22 14.17 17.24
CA SER A 127 -1.04 13.02 17.66
C SER A 127 -0.25 11.72 17.58
N LEU A 128 0.43 11.51 16.45
CA LEU A 128 1.26 10.33 16.23
C LEU A 128 2.36 10.19 17.29
N SER A 129 3.02 11.29 17.69
CA SER A 129 4.08 11.24 18.71
C SER A 129 3.55 11.02 20.12
N LYS A 130 2.35 11.51 20.40
CA LYS A 130 1.69 11.28 21.70
C LYS A 130 1.43 9.80 21.90
N LYS A 131 1.02 9.10 20.83
CA LYS A 131 0.71 7.68 20.87
C LYS A 131 1.92 6.77 20.66
N TYR A 132 2.73 7.07 19.65
CA TYR A 132 3.89 6.27 19.24
C TYR A 132 5.16 7.15 19.20
N PRO A 133 5.77 7.45 20.37
CA PRO A 133 6.97 8.29 20.45
C PRO A 133 8.13 7.81 19.58
N THR A 134 8.24 6.48 19.38
CA THR A 134 9.25 5.84 18.54
C THR A 134 9.24 6.37 17.10
N CYS A 135 8.09 6.75 16.54
CA CYS A 135 8.01 7.28 15.18
C CYS A 135 8.84 8.55 14.99
N LYS A 136 8.76 9.48 15.95
CA LYS A 136 9.55 10.71 15.96
C LYS A 136 11.03 10.40 16.15
N MET A 137 11.36 9.52 17.09
CA MET A 137 12.75 9.15 17.40
C MET A 137 13.45 8.58 16.16
N GLU A 138 12.81 7.60 15.50
CA GLU A 138 13.34 6.94 14.30
C GLU A 138 13.48 7.89 13.11
N TYR A 139 12.51 8.78 12.90
CA TYR A 139 12.60 9.81 11.86
C TYR A 139 13.81 10.74 12.11
N LEU A 140 13.96 11.27 13.32
CA LEU A 140 15.06 12.18 13.66
C LEU A 140 16.43 11.48 13.62
N ASN A 141 16.49 10.17 13.92
CA ASN A 141 17.73 9.40 13.84
C ASN A 141 18.27 9.32 12.40
N LEU A 142 17.43 9.34 11.36
CA LEU A 142 17.88 9.43 9.97
C LEU A 142 18.67 10.72 9.71
N TYR A 143 18.33 11.82 10.41
CA TYR A 143 19.00 13.11 10.27
C TYR A 143 20.25 13.27 11.13
N LYS A 144 20.62 12.26 11.92
CA LYS A 144 21.94 12.18 12.58
C LYS A 144 23.01 11.53 11.69
N LYS A 145 22.61 10.77 10.67
CA LYS A 145 23.50 10.05 9.74
C LYS A 145 24.08 10.99 8.68
N GLU A 146 25.19 10.63 8.05
CA GLU A 146 25.79 11.44 6.96
C GLU A 146 24.86 11.50 5.74
N THR A 147 24.38 10.33 5.28
CA THR A 147 23.43 10.23 4.18
C THR A 147 22.01 10.50 4.66
N LYS A 148 21.33 11.46 4.03
CA LYS A 148 19.93 11.80 4.31
C LYS A 148 18.98 11.07 3.37
N PRO A 149 17.71 10.86 3.77
CA PRO A 149 16.71 10.27 2.90
C PRO A 149 16.35 11.21 1.74
N ASN A 150 16.26 10.66 0.54
CA ASN A 150 15.73 11.37 -0.61
C ASN A 150 14.20 11.35 -0.62
N LEU A 151 13.59 12.23 -1.42
CA LEU A 151 12.16 12.12 -1.71
C LEU A 151 11.84 10.76 -2.35
N GLY A 152 10.63 10.26 -2.08
CA GLY A 152 10.19 8.93 -2.48
C GLY A 152 10.67 7.80 -1.56
N TYR A 153 11.51 8.09 -0.57
CA TYR A 153 11.88 7.12 0.47
C TYR A 153 10.73 6.89 1.46
N ILE A 154 10.65 5.67 1.99
CA ILE A 154 9.75 5.35 3.11
C ILE A 154 10.55 4.75 4.26
N GLN A 155 10.18 5.13 5.48
CA GLN A 155 10.61 4.45 6.70
C GLN A 155 9.40 3.80 7.35
N ILE A 156 9.40 2.48 7.43
CA ILE A 156 8.33 1.70 8.06
C ILE A 156 8.77 1.30 9.47
N ILE A 157 7.89 1.53 10.44
CA ILE A 157 8.13 1.31 11.86
C ILE A 157 7.03 0.40 12.37
N ASN A 158 7.38 -0.76 12.93
CA ASN A 158 6.45 -1.60 13.67
C ASN A 158 6.23 -0.96 15.06
N VAL A 159 5.01 -0.54 15.35
CA VAL A 159 4.66 0.14 16.61
C VAL A 159 3.85 -0.73 17.56
N ASP A 160 3.27 -1.83 17.05
CA ASP A 160 2.59 -2.86 17.83
C ASP A 160 2.70 -4.19 17.07
N ASN A 161 3.50 -5.10 17.59
CA ASN A 161 3.78 -6.36 16.94
C ASN A 161 2.59 -7.34 17.01
N ASP A 162 1.86 -7.35 18.14
CA ASP A 162 0.78 -8.30 18.39
C ASP A 162 -0.42 -7.99 17.50
N ASN A 163 -0.76 -6.70 17.40
CA ASN A 163 -1.83 -6.21 16.52
C ASN A 163 -1.34 -5.86 15.11
N LYS A 164 -0.06 -6.11 14.79
CA LYS A 164 0.53 -5.81 13.47
C LYS A 164 0.19 -4.38 12.98
N ILE A 165 0.47 -3.40 13.84
CA ILE A 165 0.28 -1.98 13.52
C ILE A 165 1.63 -1.40 13.13
N TYR A 166 1.65 -0.77 11.97
CA TYR A 166 2.84 -0.16 11.41
C TYR A 166 2.59 1.30 11.07
N VAL A 167 3.65 2.09 11.07
CA VAL A 167 3.64 3.49 10.64
C VAL A 167 4.63 3.67 9.51
N ALA A 168 4.21 4.27 8.40
CA ALA A 168 5.10 4.66 7.31
C ALA A 168 5.30 6.18 7.28
N ASN A 169 6.54 6.62 7.56
CA ASN A 169 6.99 7.98 7.27
C ASN A 169 7.29 8.07 5.77
N MET A 170 6.44 8.74 4.99
CA MET A 170 6.61 8.89 3.53
C MET A 170 7.28 10.23 3.21
N PHE A 171 8.49 10.18 2.65
CA PHE A 171 9.27 11.38 2.33
C PHE A 171 8.81 11.97 1.01
N ALA A 172 7.69 12.70 1.04
CA ALA A 172 7.09 13.30 -0.15
C ALA A 172 6.94 14.83 -0.08
N GLN A 173 7.47 15.47 0.97
CA GLN A 173 7.43 16.93 1.12
C GLN A 173 8.83 17.55 1.02
N ASP A 174 9.04 18.40 0.02
CA ASP A 174 10.31 19.08 -0.24
C ASP A 174 10.38 20.44 0.46
N GLY A 175 10.83 20.45 1.71
CA GLY A 175 10.88 21.64 2.55
C GLY A 175 9.69 21.77 3.50
N ILE A 176 9.49 22.98 4.04
CA ILE A 176 8.36 23.30 4.91
C ILE A 176 7.80 24.69 4.60
N LYS A 177 6.49 24.85 4.79
CA LYS A 177 5.80 26.12 4.71
C LYS A 177 6.40 27.13 5.69
N LYS A 178 6.78 28.32 5.20
CA LYS A 178 7.45 29.34 6.04
C LYS A 178 6.47 30.09 6.95
N ASN A 179 5.31 30.48 6.41
CA ASN A 179 4.28 31.25 7.12
C ASN A 179 2.90 31.02 6.46
N SER A 180 1.85 31.69 6.95
CA SER A 180 0.48 31.50 6.45
C SER A 180 0.27 32.00 5.01
N SER A 181 0.99 33.04 4.57
CA SER A 181 0.89 33.64 3.24
C SER A 181 1.70 32.94 2.16
N ASP A 182 2.55 31.97 2.54
CA ASP A 182 3.29 31.12 1.63
C ASP A 182 2.34 30.18 0.89
N ASN A 183 2.17 30.37 -0.43
CA ASN A 183 1.28 29.54 -1.25
C ASN A 183 2.04 28.52 -2.10
N LYS A 184 3.33 28.28 -1.81
CA LYS A 184 4.11 27.27 -2.52
C LYS A 184 3.57 25.85 -2.22
N ILE A 185 3.52 25.02 -3.24
CA ILE A 185 3.29 23.58 -3.10
C ILE A 185 4.61 22.91 -2.74
N TYR A 186 4.64 22.26 -1.58
CA TYR A 186 5.78 21.52 -1.05
C TYR A 186 5.65 20.01 -1.26
N LEU A 187 4.44 19.52 -1.58
CA LEU A 187 4.22 18.14 -1.94
C LEU A 187 4.85 17.83 -3.30
N SER A 188 5.62 16.76 -3.38
CA SER A 188 5.98 16.12 -4.64
C SER A 188 5.04 14.94 -4.89
N TYR A 189 4.20 15.06 -5.92
CA TYR A 189 3.24 14.00 -6.30
C TYR A 189 3.94 12.74 -6.80
N GLU A 190 5.05 12.90 -7.54
CA GLU A 190 5.90 11.79 -7.97
C GLU A 190 6.45 11.03 -6.77
N ALA A 191 7.03 11.75 -5.80
CA ALA A 191 7.54 11.15 -4.57
C ALA A 191 6.44 10.49 -3.73
N LEU A 192 5.23 11.05 -3.74
CA LEU A 192 4.06 10.46 -3.08
C LEU A 192 3.68 9.14 -3.75
N SER A 193 3.61 9.09 -5.08
CA SER A 193 3.33 7.86 -5.85
C SER A 193 4.36 6.79 -5.53
N ASP A 194 5.65 7.14 -5.57
CA ASP A 194 6.76 6.26 -5.21
C ASP A 194 6.64 5.70 -3.79
N CYS A 195 6.28 6.57 -2.84
CA CYS A 195 6.10 6.16 -1.45
C CYS A 195 4.93 5.18 -1.31
N LEU A 196 3.78 5.49 -1.93
CA LEU A 196 2.58 4.67 -1.87
C LEU A 196 2.79 3.33 -2.56
N ALA A 197 3.50 3.28 -3.69
CA ALA A 197 3.87 2.03 -4.36
C ALA A 197 4.69 1.11 -3.43
N LYS A 198 5.70 1.67 -2.74
CA LYS A 198 6.53 0.94 -1.77
C LYS A 198 5.75 0.51 -0.53
N VAL A 199 4.82 1.34 -0.07
CA VAL A 199 3.88 0.97 1.01
C VAL A 199 3.01 -0.19 0.58
N ALA A 200 2.46 -0.16 -0.65
CA ALA A 200 1.62 -1.22 -1.17
C ALA A 200 2.37 -2.56 -1.19
N ASP A 201 3.59 -2.56 -1.70
CA ASP A 201 4.45 -3.74 -1.77
C ASP A 201 4.72 -4.32 -0.38
N TYR A 202 5.04 -3.46 0.60
CA TYR A 202 5.22 -3.90 1.97
C TYR A 202 3.93 -4.47 2.57
N CYS A 203 2.80 -3.79 2.36
CA CYS A 203 1.49 -4.21 2.85
C CYS A 203 1.10 -5.58 2.32
N LEU A 204 1.23 -5.82 1.01
CA LEU A 204 0.89 -7.09 0.38
C LEU A 204 1.80 -8.23 0.86
N ALA A 205 3.12 -7.98 0.91
CA ALA A 205 4.10 -8.97 1.36
C ALA A 205 3.93 -9.35 2.84
N ASN A 206 3.36 -8.46 3.66
CA ASN A 206 3.14 -8.69 5.10
C ASN A 206 1.67 -8.94 5.48
N ARG A 207 0.78 -9.14 4.49
CA ARG A 207 -0.66 -9.41 4.69
C ARG A 207 -1.40 -8.31 5.45
N ILE A 208 -1.02 -7.05 5.22
CA ILE A 208 -1.67 -5.87 5.79
C ILE A 208 -2.57 -5.27 4.70
N LEU A 209 -3.82 -5.71 4.60
CA LEU A 209 -4.74 -5.28 3.53
C LEU A 209 -5.55 -4.04 3.89
N SER A 210 -5.00 -3.20 4.77
CA SER A 210 -5.66 -2.01 5.27
C SER A 210 -4.66 -0.92 5.58
N VAL A 211 -4.93 0.26 5.04
CA VAL A 211 -4.14 1.48 5.20
C VAL A 211 -5.04 2.56 5.79
N GLN A 212 -4.52 3.28 6.78
CA GLN A 212 -5.19 4.40 7.43
C GLN A 212 -4.34 5.67 7.30
N MET A 213 -4.96 6.81 7.06
CA MET A 213 -4.25 8.06 6.85
C MET A 213 -5.09 9.28 7.25
N PRO A 214 -4.48 10.41 7.67
CA PRO A 214 -5.19 11.69 7.69
C PRO A 214 -5.39 12.21 6.25
N LEU A 215 -5.91 13.43 6.10
CA LEU A 215 -5.82 14.18 4.84
C LEU A 215 -4.35 14.55 4.54
N ILE A 216 -3.59 13.59 4.02
CA ILE A 216 -2.16 13.73 3.73
C ILE A 216 -1.93 14.74 2.61
N GLY A 217 -0.84 15.53 2.70
CA GLY A 217 -0.35 16.39 1.62
C GLY A 217 -1.16 17.66 1.31
N SER A 218 -2.45 17.71 1.64
CA SER A 218 -3.33 18.84 1.28
C SER A 218 -3.30 20.04 2.24
N GLY A 219 -2.78 19.85 3.46
CA GLY A 219 -2.62 20.92 4.45
C GLY A 219 -1.29 21.67 4.32
N LEU A 220 -0.35 21.38 5.23
CA LEU A 220 0.93 22.08 5.32
C LEU A 220 1.83 21.94 4.08
N ALA A 221 1.62 20.88 3.28
CA ALA A 221 2.37 20.66 2.05
C ALA A 221 1.71 21.31 0.81
N GLY A 222 0.46 21.77 0.91
CA GLY A 222 -0.23 22.56 -0.11
C GLY A 222 -0.67 21.82 -1.38
N GLY A 223 -0.69 20.48 -1.38
CA GLY A 223 -1.15 19.71 -2.54
C GLY A 223 -2.68 19.74 -2.74
N ASP A 224 -3.13 19.44 -3.95
CA ASP A 224 -4.55 19.22 -4.25
C ASP A 224 -4.97 17.82 -3.78
N TRP A 225 -5.97 17.77 -2.92
CA TRP A 225 -6.51 16.51 -2.41
C TRP A 225 -7.13 15.63 -3.50
N ASN A 226 -7.70 16.21 -4.56
CA ASN A 226 -8.27 15.42 -5.66
C ASN A 226 -7.19 14.64 -6.42
N GLU A 227 -6.05 15.27 -6.71
CA GLU A 227 -4.91 14.61 -7.32
C GLU A 227 -4.33 13.53 -6.38
N ILE A 228 -4.20 13.84 -5.09
CA ILE A 228 -3.73 12.89 -4.07
C ILE A 228 -4.66 11.67 -3.98
N LYS A 229 -5.99 11.88 -4.02
CA LYS A 229 -7.00 10.81 -4.00
C LYS A 229 -6.80 9.84 -5.16
N GLU A 230 -6.54 10.34 -6.37
CA GLU A 230 -6.32 9.48 -7.54
C GLU A 230 -5.00 8.70 -7.44
N ILE A 231 -3.92 9.30 -6.90
CA ILE A 231 -2.66 8.57 -6.65
C ILE A 231 -2.89 7.46 -5.62
N ILE A 232 -3.62 7.72 -4.53
CA ILE A 232 -3.96 6.70 -3.52
C ILE A 232 -4.74 5.54 -4.16
N LYS A 233 -5.73 5.85 -4.99
CA LYS A 233 -6.51 4.82 -5.69
C LYS A 233 -5.63 3.96 -6.59
N ASN A 234 -4.78 4.59 -7.39
CA ASN A 234 -3.91 3.91 -8.34
C ASN A 234 -2.86 3.03 -7.65
N GLU A 235 -2.32 3.48 -6.52
CA GLU A 235 -1.21 2.76 -5.86
C GLU A 235 -1.66 1.75 -4.82
N LEU A 236 -2.80 1.98 -4.14
CA LEU A 236 -3.28 1.14 -3.04
C LEU A 236 -4.58 0.42 -3.39
N CYS A 237 -5.65 1.16 -3.70
CA CYS A 237 -6.97 0.57 -3.90
C CYS A 237 -7.01 -0.39 -5.09
N TYR A 238 -6.32 -0.04 -6.18
CA TYR A 238 -6.12 -0.87 -7.36
C TYR A 238 -5.53 -2.24 -7.03
N LYS A 239 -4.74 -2.35 -5.95
CA LYS A 239 -4.13 -3.61 -5.48
C LYS A 239 -4.96 -4.29 -4.37
N ASN A 240 -6.25 -3.98 -4.26
CA ASN A 240 -7.17 -4.48 -3.22
C ASN A 240 -6.74 -4.17 -1.77
N ILE A 241 -6.04 -3.06 -1.56
CA ILE A 241 -5.74 -2.55 -0.21
C ILE A 241 -6.83 -1.56 0.20
N LYS A 242 -7.52 -1.83 1.31
CA LYS A 242 -8.57 -0.94 1.83
C LYS A 242 -7.95 0.34 2.37
N CYS A 243 -8.46 1.49 1.95
CA CYS A 243 -7.92 2.80 2.34
C CYS A 243 -8.94 3.59 3.15
N TYR A 244 -8.53 4.04 4.34
CA TYR A 244 -9.35 4.82 5.25
C TYR A 244 -8.72 6.20 5.44
N VAL A 245 -9.45 7.25 5.06
CA VAL A 245 -9.08 8.63 5.36
C VAL A 245 -9.84 9.07 6.59
N ILE A 246 -9.08 9.37 7.65
CA ILE A 246 -9.61 9.79 8.94
C ILE A 246 -9.53 11.30 9.02
N VAL A 247 -10.69 11.94 9.15
CA VAL A 247 -10.83 13.38 9.30
C VAL A 247 -11.03 13.66 10.79
N LEU A 248 -10.18 14.52 11.35
CA LEU A 248 -10.33 14.98 12.73
C LEU A 248 -11.69 15.65 12.90
N ASP A 249 -12.34 15.36 14.03
CA ASP A 249 -13.56 16.03 14.47
C ASP A 249 -13.32 17.51 14.85
#